data_AF-A0A7W5VAJ6-F1
#
_entry.id   AF-A0A7W5VAJ6-F1
#
_cell.length_a   1.000
_cell.length_b   1.000
_cell.length_c   1.000
_cell.angle_alpha   90.00
_cell.angle_beta   90.00
_cell.angle_gamma   90.00
#
_symmetry.space_group_name_H-M   'P 1'
#
loop_
_entity.id
_entity.type
_entity.pdbx_description
1 polymer ?
#
loop_
_entity_poly.entity_id
_entity_poly.type
_entity_poly.pdbx_seq_one_letter_code
_entity_poly.pdbx_strand_id
1 'polypeptide(L)'
;MFDEIMGLPAHPLIIHFAVVLTPLLVAASIAYALVPRFQPYLAWAVVLLSLAAPAAVFAARQSGAALKQARFAEVEGELGQSIASHESFATPLLLSTIGLGVASLSMVYLWRAKLRVPAWVLSAVSVALAVVAGYYVFRAGDSGARAVWGL
;
A
#
# COMPACT_ATOMS: atom_id res chain seq x y z
N MET A 1 3.78 4.64 -21.34
CA MET A 1 4.84 3.80 -20.75
C MET A 1 4.32 2.86 -19.65
N PHE A 2 3.23 3.19 -18.93
CA PHE A 2 2.65 2.36 -17.87
C PHE A 2 1.55 1.37 -18.31
N ASP A 3 1.30 1.25 -19.61
CA ASP A 3 0.15 0.48 -20.11
C ASP A 3 0.50 -1.01 -20.29
N GLU A 4 1.67 -1.31 -20.85
CA GLU A 4 2.09 -2.69 -21.15
C GLU A 4 3.56 -2.96 -20.76
N ILE A 5 3.84 -4.22 -20.38
CA ILE A 5 5.17 -4.78 -20.15
C ILE A 5 5.24 -6.08 -20.96
N MET A 6 6.17 -6.15 -21.91
CA MET A 6 6.34 -7.32 -22.79
C MET A 6 5.05 -7.76 -23.50
N GLY A 7 4.18 -6.81 -23.87
CA GLY A 7 2.90 -7.06 -24.54
C GLY A 7 1.76 -7.50 -23.62
N LEU A 8 1.96 -7.49 -22.30
CA LEU A 8 0.92 -7.76 -21.30
C LEU A 8 0.53 -6.47 -20.57
N PRO A 9 -0.74 -6.32 -20.13
CA PRO A 9 -1.13 -5.20 -19.28
C PRO A 9 -0.24 -5.08 -18.05
N ALA A 10 0.31 -3.89 -17.83
CA ALA A 10 1.28 -3.68 -16.75
C ALA A 10 0.63 -3.80 -15.36
N HIS A 11 -0.63 -3.40 -15.24
CA HIS A 11 -1.33 -3.33 -13.95
C HIS A 11 -1.39 -4.68 -13.21
N PRO A 12 -1.86 -5.80 -13.81
CA PRO A 12 -1.80 -7.12 -13.19
C PRO A 12 -0.41 -7.55 -12.71
N LEU A 13 0.66 -7.12 -13.38
CA LEU A 13 2.03 -7.45 -12.96
C LEU A 13 2.46 -6.58 -11.76
N ILE A 14 2.20 -5.28 -11.83
CA ILE A 14 2.61 -4.31 -10.81
C ILE A 14 1.83 -4.50 -9.49
N ILE A 15 0.55 -4.89 -9.56
CA ILE A 15 -0.27 -5.05 -8.35
C ILE A 15 0.28 -6.10 -7.38
N HIS A 16 1.00 -7.13 -7.87
CA HIS A 16 1.62 -8.15 -7.01
C HIS A 16 2.59 -7.53 -6.01
N PHE A 17 3.35 -6.52 -6.43
CA PHE A 17 4.22 -5.77 -5.54
C PHE A 17 3.41 -4.98 -4.51
N ALA A 18 2.34 -4.30 -4.93
CA ALA A 18 1.50 -3.52 -4.01
C ALA A 18 0.82 -4.40 -2.95
N VAL A 19 0.24 -5.54 -3.35
CA VAL A 19 -0.50 -6.46 -2.46
C VAL A 19 0.42 -7.30 -1.57
N VAL A 20 1.71 -7.46 -1.90
CA VAL A 20 2.69 -8.13 -1.05
C VAL A 20 3.40 -7.14 -0.12
N LEU A 21 3.92 -6.04 -0.66
CA LEU A 21 4.73 -5.09 0.10
C LEU A 21 3.90 -4.30 1.11
N THR A 22 2.64 -3.98 0.82
CA THR A 22 1.80 -3.24 1.76
C THR A 22 1.50 -4.05 3.04
N PRO A 23 1.03 -5.31 2.98
CA PRO A 23 0.88 -6.13 4.18
C PRO A 23 2.19 -6.37 4.93
N LEU A 24 3.32 -6.52 4.22
CA LEU A 24 4.63 -6.62 4.85
C LEU A 24 5.00 -5.35 5.61
N LEU A 25 4.76 -4.16 5.03
CA LEU A 25 4.95 -2.89 5.72
C LEU A 25 4.04 -2.79 6.95
N VAL A 26 2.75 -3.13 6.83
CA VAL A 26 1.79 -3.15 7.95
C VAL A 26 2.31 -4.02 9.10
N ALA A 27 2.70 -5.27 8.81
CA ALA A 27 3.20 -6.19 9.83
C ALA A 27 4.53 -5.72 10.45
N ALA A 28 5.48 -5.28 9.62
CA ALA A 28 6.79 -4.81 10.08
C ALA A 28 6.65 -3.55 10.94
N SER A 29 5.81 -2.58 10.55
CA SER A 29 5.56 -1.35 11.30
C SER A 29 4.88 -1.62 12.64
N ILE A 30 3.90 -2.52 12.69
CA ILE A 30 3.25 -2.93 13.96
C ILE A 30 4.26 -3.62 14.88
N ALA A 31 5.03 -4.58 14.35
CA ALA A 31 6.07 -5.27 15.13
C ALA A 31 7.13 -4.28 15.65
N TYR A 32 7.54 -3.32 14.82
CA TYR A 32 8.51 -2.29 15.20
C TYR A 32 7.96 -1.33 16.28
N ALA A 33 6.67 -0.98 16.19
CA ALA A 33 6.01 -0.05 17.11
C ALA A 33 5.71 -0.67 18.48
N LEU A 34 5.42 -1.97 18.54
CA LEU A 34 4.91 -2.64 19.74
C LEU A 34 5.92 -3.59 20.41
N VAL A 35 6.95 -4.04 19.69
CA VAL A 35 7.91 -5.06 20.18
C VAL A 35 9.34 -4.51 20.14
N PRO A 36 9.80 -3.82 21.21
CA PRO A 36 11.14 -3.21 21.26
C PRO A 36 12.29 -4.19 20.96
N ARG A 37 12.11 -5.47 21.32
CA ARG A 37 13.07 -6.55 21.06
C ARG A 37 13.40 -6.72 19.56
N PHE A 38 12.47 -6.40 18.67
CA PHE A 38 12.66 -6.61 17.22
C PHE A 38 13.24 -5.39 16.49
N GLN A 39 13.30 -4.22 17.12
CA GLN A 39 13.81 -2.99 16.51
C GLN A 39 15.19 -3.13 15.83
N PRO A 40 16.22 -3.74 16.45
CA PRO A 40 17.53 -3.88 15.79
C PRO A 40 17.49 -4.78 14.54
N TYR A 41 16.59 -5.76 14.49
CA TYR A 41 16.50 -6.71 13.39
C TYR A 41 15.58 -6.23 12.25
N LEU A 42 14.54 -5.46 12.59
CA LEU A 42 13.53 -4.97 11.63
C LEU A 42 13.84 -3.59 11.05
N ALA A 43 14.75 -2.80 11.64
CA ALA A 43 14.96 -1.40 11.22
C ALA A 43 15.27 -1.26 9.72
N TRP A 44 16.10 -2.14 9.14
CA TRP A 44 16.43 -2.09 7.71
C TRP A 44 15.21 -2.46 6.84
N ALA A 45 14.46 -3.49 7.24
CA ALA A 45 13.28 -3.95 6.51
C ALA A 45 12.19 -2.87 6.52
N VAL A 46 11.95 -2.23 7.67
CA VAL A 46 11.02 -1.12 7.80
C VAL A 46 11.41 0.04 6.89
N VAL A 47 12.68 0.43 6.84
CA VAL A 47 13.14 1.50 5.93
C VAL A 47 12.87 1.15 4.47
N LEU A 48 13.25 -0.05 4.02
CA LEU A 48 13.02 -0.47 2.63
C LEU A 48 11.53 -0.54 2.30
N LEU A 49 10.72 -1.16 3.16
CA LEU A 49 9.28 -1.30 2.97
C LEU A 49 8.57 0.06 2.97
N SER A 50 9.03 1.01 3.80
CA SER A 50 8.46 2.36 3.89
C SER A 50 8.61 3.17 2.61
N LEU A 51 9.56 2.78 1.73
CA LEU A 51 9.75 3.38 0.42
C LEU A 51 9.12 2.52 -0.68
N ALA A 52 9.34 1.21 -0.63
CA ALA A 52 8.93 0.29 -1.68
C ALA A 52 7.41 0.11 -1.76
N ALA A 53 6.70 0.01 -0.62
CA ALA A 53 5.25 -0.17 -0.62
C ALA A 53 4.49 1.03 -1.23
N PRO A 54 4.68 2.28 -0.79
CA PRO A 54 4.00 3.42 -1.41
C PRO A 54 4.40 3.63 -2.88
N ALA A 55 5.66 3.35 -3.25
CA ALA A 55 6.10 3.38 -4.65
C ALA A 55 5.36 2.33 -5.50
N ALA A 56 5.22 1.11 -5.00
CA ALA A 56 4.47 0.04 -5.67
C ALA A 56 2.98 0.39 -5.80
N VAL A 57 2.36 0.94 -4.76
CA VAL A 57 0.96 1.39 -4.79
C VAL A 57 0.79 2.53 -5.80
N PHE A 58 1.71 3.49 -5.85
CA PHE A 58 1.68 4.56 -6.84
C PHE A 58 1.77 3.99 -8.27
N ALA A 59 2.72 3.09 -8.52
CA ALA A 59 2.86 2.44 -9.82
C ALA A 59 1.62 1.62 -10.21
N ALA A 60 1.01 0.90 -9.26
CA ALA A 60 -0.23 0.14 -9.46
C ALA A 60 -1.40 1.08 -9.82
N ARG A 61 -1.52 2.22 -9.13
CA ARG A 61 -2.53 3.25 -9.44
C ARG A 61 -2.36 3.80 -10.85
N GLN A 62 -1.13 4.16 -11.24
CA GLN A 62 -0.89 4.75 -12.56
C GLN A 62 -1.09 3.75 -13.70
N SER A 63 -0.61 2.52 -13.54
CA SER A 63 -0.85 1.45 -14.50
C SER A 63 -2.34 1.07 -14.58
N GLY A 64 -3.08 1.11 -13.46
CA GLY A 64 -4.52 0.86 -13.44
C GLY A 64 -5.32 1.92 -14.18
N ALA A 65 -4.98 3.20 -13.98
CA ALA A 65 -5.57 4.31 -14.72
C ALA A 65 -5.29 4.22 -16.22
N ALA A 66 -4.05 3.88 -16.61
CA ALA A 66 -3.67 3.66 -18.00
C ALA A 66 -4.47 2.50 -18.63
N LEU A 67 -4.56 1.37 -17.93
CA LEU A 67 -5.34 0.21 -18.38
C LEU A 67 -6.82 0.55 -18.57
N LYS A 68 -7.42 1.26 -17.60
CA LYS A 68 -8.81 1.73 -17.71
C LYS A 68 -8.99 2.58 -18.96
N GLN A 69 -8.11 3.54 -19.20
CA GLN A 69 -8.18 4.42 -20.37
C GLN A 69 -7.99 3.65 -21.69
N ALA A 70 -7.09 2.67 -21.73
CA ALA A 70 -6.75 1.94 -22.96
C ALA A 70 -7.75 0.84 -23.35
N ARG A 71 -8.51 0.30 -22.39
CA ARG A 71 -9.35 -0.90 -22.60
C ARG A 71 -10.77 -0.80 -22.04
N PHE A 72 -11.04 0.11 -21.11
CA PHE A 72 -12.30 0.16 -20.37
C PHE A 72 -12.90 1.58 -20.28
N ALA A 73 -12.48 2.51 -21.16
CA ALA A 73 -12.90 3.91 -21.09
C ALA A 73 -14.41 4.10 -21.30
N GLU A 74 -15.01 3.27 -22.15
CA GLU A 74 -16.43 3.34 -22.54
C GLU A 74 -17.28 2.24 -21.89
N VAL A 75 -16.71 1.50 -20.91
CA VAL A 75 -17.44 0.40 -20.26
C VAL A 75 -18.40 0.96 -19.22
N GLU A 76 -19.69 0.73 -19.46
CA GLU A 76 -20.80 1.12 -18.58
C GLU A 76 -21.42 -0.10 -17.87
N GLY A 77 -22.48 0.14 -17.09
CA GLY A 77 -23.21 -0.92 -16.36
C GLY A 77 -22.47 -1.44 -15.14
N GLU A 78 -22.75 -2.70 -14.76
CA GLU A 78 -22.18 -3.33 -13.56
C GLU A 78 -20.65 -3.41 -13.60
N LEU A 79 -20.06 -3.76 -14.74
CA LEU A 79 -18.61 -3.85 -14.89
C LEU A 79 -17.94 -2.48 -14.70
N GLY A 80 -18.51 -1.41 -15.28
CA GLY A 80 -18.02 -0.05 -15.10
C GLY A 80 -18.07 0.40 -13.64
N GLN A 81 -19.14 0.05 -12.91
CA GLN A 81 -19.28 0.33 -11.48
C GLN A 81 -18.26 -0.45 -10.64
N SER A 82 -18.01 -1.73 -10.94
CA SER A 82 -17.00 -2.54 -10.25
C SER A 82 -15.59 -2.00 -10.46
N ILE A 83 -15.25 -1.58 -11.69
CA ILE A 83 -13.96 -0.93 -11.99
C ILE A 83 -13.83 0.39 -11.21
N ALA A 84 -14.87 1.23 -11.22
CA ALA A 84 -14.86 2.50 -10.48
C ALA A 84 -14.74 2.30 -8.96
N SER A 85 -15.41 1.27 -8.41
CA SER A 85 -15.30 0.90 -7.00
C SER A 85 -13.88 0.48 -6.64
N HIS A 86 -13.27 -0.40 -7.44
CA HIS A 86 -11.88 -0.81 -7.27
C HIS A 86 -10.91 0.38 -7.33
N GLU A 87 -11.05 1.23 -8.35
CA GLU A 87 -10.21 2.42 -8.53
C GLU A 87 -10.32 3.40 -7.35
N SER A 88 -11.51 3.52 -6.74
CA SER A 88 -11.76 4.44 -5.62
C SER A 88 -10.86 4.16 -4.40
N PHE A 89 -10.37 2.93 -4.24
CA PHE A 89 -9.47 2.56 -3.15
C PHE A 89 -8.01 2.94 -3.39
N ALA A 90 -7.62 3.26 -4.63
CA ALA A 90 -6.22 3.50 -4.98
C ALA A 90 -5.63 4.75 -4.28
N THR A 91 -6.39 5.85 -4.25
CA THR A 91 -5.97 7.10 -3.60
C THR A 91 -5.84 6.96 -2.07
N PRO A 92 -6.87 6.48 -1.32
CA PRO A 92 -6.73 6.32 0.12
C PRO A 92 -5.68 5.27 0.50
N LEU A 93 -5.49 4.21 -0.30
CA LEU A 93 -4.39 3.26 -0.12
C LEU A 93 -3.02 3.94 -0.27
N LEU A 94 -2.84 4.78 -1.29
CA LEU A 94 -1.59 5.50 -1.50
C LEU A 94 -1.31 6.47 -0.34
N LEU A 95 -2.30 7.25 0.08
CA LEU A 95 -2.12 8.21 1.18
C LEU A 95 -1.82 7.51 2.50
N SER A 96 -2.52 6.41 2.80
CA SER A 96 -2.29 5.65 4.03
C SER A 96 -0.93 4.95 4.04
N THR A 97 -0.47 4.39 2.92
CA THR A 97 0.87 3.79 2.81
C THR A 97 2.00 4.81 2.89
N ILE A 98 1.83 6.01 2.30
CA ILE A 98 2.76 7.12 2.48
C ILE A 98 2.81 7.54 3.95
N GLY A 99 1.64 7.76 4.57
CA GLY A 99 1.55 8.13 5.98
C GLY A 99 2.23 7.11 6.89
N LEU A 100 1.93 5.82 6.68
CA LEU A 100 2.56 4.73 7.41
C LEU A 100 4.07 4.68 7.20
N GLY A 101 4.54 4.88 5.96
CA GLY A 101 5.96 4.94 5.64
C GLY A 101 6.66 6.08 6.39
N VAL A 102 6.10 7.29 6.38
CA VAL A 102 6.65 8.46 7.11
C VAL A 102 6.67 8.21 8.61
N ALA A 103 5.57 7.70 9.18
CA ALA A 103 5.51 7.38 10.61
C ALA A 103 6.56 6.30 11.00
N SER A 104 6.71 5.28 10.16
CA SER A 104 7.67 4.18 10.38
C SER A 104 9.12 4.64 10.28
N LEU A 105 9.45 5.47 9.29
CA LEU A 105 10.77 6.09 9.18
C LEU A 105 11.08 6.99 10.38
N SER A 106 10.07 7.72 10.88
CA SER A 106 10.19 8.54 12.08
C SER A 106 10.50 7.69 13.32
N MET A 107 9.81 6.55 13.49
CA MET A 107 10.12 5.60 14.57
C MET A 107 11.56 5.06 14.47
N VAL A 108 12.00 4.69 13.26
CA VAL A 108 13.37 4.21 13.05
C VAL A 108 14.40 5.30 13.36
N TYR A 109 14.16 6.53 12.92
CA TYR A 109 15.03 7.67 13.20
C TYR A 109 15.15 7.93 14.70
N LEU A 110 14.03 8.05 15.42
CA LEU A 110 14.01 8.32 16.86
C LEU A 110 14.73 7.23 17.66
N TRP A 111 14.52 5.97 17.29
CA TRP A 111 15.20 4.83 17.90
C TRP A 111 16.73 4.89 17.68
N ARG A 112 17.18 5.11 16.44
CA ARG A 112 18.63 5.21 16.12
C ARG A 112 19.30 6.40 16.79
N ALA A 113 18.60 7.53 16.86
CA ALA A 113 19.07 8.75 17.52
C ALA A 113 18.99 8.69 19.06
N LYS A 114 18.43 7.61 19.63
CA LYS A 114 18.24 7.42 21.08
C LYS A 114 17.45 8.57 21.73
N LEU A 115 16.52 9.17 21.00
CA LEU A 115 15.73 10.31 21.47
C LEU A 115 14.66 9.85 22.46
N ARG A 116 14.59 10.51 23.62
CA ARG A 116 13.58 10.26 24.65
C ARG A 116 12.34 11.11 24.41
N VAL A 117 11.51 10.69 23.46
CA VAL A 117 10.18 11.26 23.20
C VAL A 117 9.11 10.31 23.72
N PRO A 118 7.90 10.80 24.05
CA PRO A 118 6.75 9.94 24.34
C PRO A 118 6.34 9.15 23.09
N ALA A 119 7.05 8.04 22.85
CA ALA A 119 6.93 7.22 21.65
C ALA A 119 5.56 6.56 21.49
N TRP A 120 4.75 6.51 22.55
CA TRP A 120 3.41 5.95 22.53
C TRP A 120 2.48 6.65 21.53
N VAL A 121 2.61 7.97 21.34
CA VAL A 121 1.81 8.71 20.36
C VAL A 121 2.15 8.24 18.95
N LEU A 122 3.45 8.15 18.63
CA LEU A 122 3.89 7.73 17.32
C LEU A 122 3.58 6.25 17.06
N SER A 123 3.71 5.38 18.07
CA SER A 123 3.28 3.99 17.99
C SER A 123 1.77 3.89 17.73
N ALA A 124 0.94 4.65 18.46
CA ALA A 124 -0.51 4.66 18.25
C ALA A 124 -0.90 5.14 16.85
N VAL A 125 -0.29 6.24 16.38
CA VAL A 125 -0.49 6.76 15.01
C VAL A 125 -0.05 5.72 13.97
N SER A 126 1.10 5.07 14.18
CA SER A 126 1.62 4.06 13.25
C SER A 126 0.70 2.85 13.17
N VAL A 127 0.16 2.38 14.31
CA VAL A 127 -0.80 1.26 14.35
C VAL A 127 -2.11 1.65 13.66
N ALA A 128 -2.63 2.86 13.91
CA ALA A 128 -3.84 3.34 13.23
C ALA A 128 -3.65 3.40 11.71
N LEU A 129 -2.54 3.98 11.25
CA LEU A 129 -2.19 4.03 9.82
C LEU A 129 -2.01 2.63 9.22
N ALA A 130 -1.43 1.70 9.97
CA ALA A 130 -1.25 0.31 9.55
C ALA A 130 -2.60 -0.40 9.36
N VAL A 131 -3.56 -0.19 10.26
CA VAL A 131 -4.93 -0.71 10.11
C VAL A 131 -5.60 -0.12 8.88
N VAL A 132 -5.49 1.20 8.67
CA VAL A 132 -6.08 1.87 7.50
C VAL A 132 -5.47 1.37 6.19
N ALA A 133 -4.14 1.27 6.10
CA ALA A 133 -3.46 0.75 4.92
C ALA A 133 -3.81 -0.72 4.65
N GLY A 134 -3.85 -1.54 5.71
CA GLY A 134 -4.27 -2.94 5.65
C GLY A 134 -5.70 -3.10 5.15
N TYR A 135 -6.62 -2.26 5.64
CA TYR A 135 -8.00 -2.23 5.17
C TYR A 135 -8.10 -1.87 3.68
N TYR A 136 -7.45 -0.79 3.24
CA TYR A 136 -7.55 -0.36 1.84
C TYR A 136 -6.87 -1.31 0.86
N VAL A 137 -5.76 -1.96 1.23
CA VAL A 137 -5.13 -2.97 0.35
C VAL A 137 -6.03 -4.20 0.23
N PHE A 138 -6.68 -4.61 1.32
CA PHE A 138 -7.67 -5.69 1.30
C PHE A 138 -8.87 -5.32 0.41
N ARG A 139 -9.45 -4.13 0.61
CA ARG A 139 -10.60 -3.67 -0.20
C ARG A 139 -10.28 -3.54 -1.67
N ALA A 140 -9.10 -3.02 -2.02
CA ALA A 140 -8.63 -2.95 -3.40
C ALA A 140 -8.48 -4.36 -4.01
N GLY A 141 -7.88 -5.30 -3.26
CA GLY A 141 -7.72 -6.69 -3.70
C GLY A 141 -9.05 -7.43 -3.89
N ASP A 142 -9.94 -7.39 -2.89
CA ASP A 142 -11.25 -8.05 -2.94
C ASP A 142 -12.13 -7.48 -4.06
N SER A 143 -12.24 -6.16 -4.17
CA SER A 143 -13.03 -5.52 -5.24
C SER A 143 -12.45 -5.81 -6.63
N GLY A 144 -11.12 -5.85 -6.78
CA GLY A 144 -10.48 -6.21 -8.04
C GLY A 144 -10.75 -7.66 -8.43
N ALA A 145 -10.68 -8.59 -7.48
CA ALA A 145 -11.01 -9.99 -7.72
C ALA A 145 -12.49 -10.14 -8.13
N ARG A 146 -13.41 -9.49 -7.42
CA ARG A 146 -14.84 -9.52 -7.77
C ARG A 146 -15.12 -8.97 -9.17
N ALA A 147 -14.46 -7.87 -9.56
CA ALA A 147 -14.60 -7.30 -10.89
C ALA A 147 -14.15 -8.25 -12.00
N VAL A 148 -13.08 -9.03 -11.77
CA VAL A 148 -12.56 -10.00 -12.75
C VAL A 148 -13.41 -11.27 -12.81
N TRP A 149 -13.90 -11.75 -11.66
CA TRP A 149 -14.60 -13.03 -11.56
C TRP A 149 -16.13 -12.94 -11.57
N GLY A 150 -16.71 -11.73 -11.62
CA GLY A 150 -18.16 -11.52 -11.71
C GLY A 150 -18.92 -11.91 -10.43
N LEU A 151 -18.36 -11.59 -9.25
CA LEU A 151 -18.89 -11.93 -7.92
C LEU A 151 -19.47 -10.74 -7.15
#